data_AF-A0A0A1U6V2-F1
#
_entry.id   AF-A0A0A1U6V2-F1
#
_cell.length_a   1.000
_cell.length_b   1.000
_cell.length_c   1.000
_cell.angle_alpha   90.00
_cell.angle_beta   90.00
_cell.angle_gamma   90.00
#
_symmetry.space_group_name_H-M   'P 1'
#
loop_
_entity.id
_entity.type
_entity.pdbx_description
1 polymer ?
#
loop_
_entity_poly.entity_id
_entity_poly.type
_entity_poly.pdbx_seq_one_letter_code
_entity_poly.pdbx_strand_id
1 'polypeptide(L)'
;LTFADNSEITFNSKLFNQNPKAGLITDSEKKASEMLNKYNEEINERIIRNTDQILFGGIDVITNDLFVTQKKSGELYKYSLNGVISCGHRPYKSQFYNILTVNSFTSKKLSDFIDLATKCAELFDTNNDPIVIFFPMNAGGFIGAEDFLYKMISPATNYDKRSVVRIHNSSEQILRNGYGYQLIDPITRKPRFQKSPYVYGGEMGDWYDKPQSERYGTVSFTHTLSSYLVINNVKYYTPKIVRKWNQIVVFSDHFCYSACSLFTNHLIDKKAAIVATYAGLPTSKLRTVGESPTGIIQDKYIHNNKEKVLSDQGLTLQLSFLPTLPLNDNDMVPNEYKIYEPYDYIEIDDFYEDAQTVDKFLEKAVMLMKKYSPSCVDGTLTQNSTCKQNSISEIWGIKCVNGEYPVNNCVFIKCNNGYIRDSANNICFIKQCENTDKVIENSQCPKTSTGESWGIKCVNNKLDISNCIFITCKIGYTLNSKTGVCEKNEKPKPECKNGETKVDIKCDKTSEKEIWAATCVNGKFDNTKCVFVKCKPGFNIIDNGNCADVPKCKEGTILETDECKNTKEGEIMISKCVKGIFNLDECEFLKCKEGYVQTEKIRCVKEKQDSSNDSQIYSFIFVLVMIFFL
;
A
#
# COMPACT_ATOMS: atom_id res chain seq x y z
N LEU A 1 2.16 -52.71 -18.59
CA LEU A 1 0.90 -52.04 -18.17
C LEU A 1 0.34 -51.33 -19.39
N THR A 2 -0.94 -51.51 -19.70
CA THR A 2 -1.60 -50.89 -20.85
C THR A 2 -2.77 -50.06 -20.33
N PHE A 3 -2.81 -48.77 -20.66
CA PHE A 3 -3.83 -47.83 -20.17
C PHE A 3 -5.00 -47.72 -21.14
N ALA A 4 -6.09 -47.06 -20.72
CA ALA A 4 -7.33 -46.93 -21.48
C ALA A 4 -7.18 -46.15 -22.81
N ASP A 5 -6.09 -45.39 -22.96
CA ASP A 5 -5.69 -44.73 -24.21
C ASP A 5 -4.80 -45.62 -25.10
N ASN A 6 -4.68 -46.90 -24.76
CA ASN A 6 -3.77 -47.89 -25.35
C ASN A 6 -2.28 -47.54 -25.24
N SER A 7 -1.90 -46.58 -24.37
CA SER A 7 -0.49 -46.38 -24.06
C SER A 7 0.05 -47.57 -23.27
N GLU A 8 1.26 -48.01 -23.61
CA GLU A 8 1.92 -49.12 -22.94
C GLU A 8 3.17 -48.64 -22.20
N ILE A 9 3.26 -48.99 -20.91
CA ILE A 9 4.48 -48.88 -20.12
C ILE A 9 4.99 -50.29 -19.84
N THR A 10 6.19 -50.59 -20.31
CA THR A 10 6.91 -51.82 -19.97
C THR A 10 7.89 -51.54 -18.83
N PHE A 11 7.78 -52.31 -17.74
CA PHE A 11 8.72 -52.28 -16.63
C PHE A 11 9.51 -53.58 -16.62
N ASN A 12 10.84 -53.49 -16.59
CA ASN A 12 11.73 -54.64 -16.63
C ASN A 12 12.70 -54.54 -15.44
N SER A 13 12.53 -55.38 -14.42
CA SER A 13 13.38 -55.40 -13.23
C SER A 13 14.04 -56.77 -13.05
N LYS A 14 15.37 -56.78 -12.90
CA LYS A 14 16.16 -57.98 -12.64
C LYS A 14 15.86 -58.65 -11.30
N LEU A 15 15.28 -57.91 -10.33
CA LEU A 15 14.88 -58.44 -9.03
C LEU A 15 13.57 -59.22 -9.07
N PHE A 16 12.62 -58.80 -9.91
CA PHE A 16 11.30 -59.43 -10.02
C PHE A 16 11.23 -60.52 -11.11
N ASN A 17 12.20 -60.55 -12.03
CA ASN A 17 12.31 -61.57 -13.08
C ASN A 17 13.15 -62.79 -12.68
N GLN A 18 13.42 -63.00 -11.38
CA GLN A 18 14.21 -64.14 -10.93
C GLN A 18 13.40 -65.43 -11.04
N ASN A 19 13.65 -66.19 -12.11
CA ASN A 19 13.21 -67.57 -12.22
C ASN A 19 14.09 -68.41 -11.27
N PRO A 20 13.55 -69.06 -10.22
CA PRO A 20 14.35 -69.77 -9.19
C PRO A 20 15.26 -70.86 -9.74
N LYS A 21 15.09 -71.24 -11.00
CA LYS A 21 15.83 -72.31 -11.68
C LYS A 21 16.96 -71.83 -12.60
N ALA A 22 17.19 -70.53 -12.75
CA ALA A 22 18.25 -70.01 -13.63
C ALA A 22 19.48 -69.52 -12.83
N GLY A 23 20.51 -70.37 -12.81
CA GLY A 23 21.94 -70.15 -12.52
C GLY A 23 22.47 -68.89 -11.78
N LEU A 24 23.31 -69.17 -10.77
CA LEU A 24 24.33 -68.31 -10.15
C LEU A 24 23.86 -66.91 -9.72
N ILE A 25 23.03 -66.89 -8.68
CA ILE A 25 22.77 -65.70 -7.87
C ILE A 25 24.05 -65.38 -7.09
N THR A 26 24.55 -64.14 -7.17
CA THR A 26 25.68 -63.68 -6.34
C THR A 26 25.30 -63.63 -4.86
N ASP A 27 26.25 -63.76 -3.95
CA ASP A 27 25.97 -63.68 -2.50
C ASP A 27 25.28 -62.37 -2.08
N SER A 28 25.58 -61.27 -2.78
CA SER A 28 24.90 -59.98 -2.61
C SER A 28 23.43 -60.02 -3.04
N GLU A 29 23.11 -60.68 -4.15
CA GLU A 29 21.73 -60.81 -4.65
C GLU A 29 20.93 -61.80 -3.79
N LYS A 30 21.56 -62.86 -3.30
CA LYS A 30 20.96 -63.79 -2.36
C LYS A 30 20.60 -63.10 -1.05
N LYS A 31 21.53 -62.28 -0.51
CA LYS A 31 21.29 -61.49 0.70
C LYS A 31 20.20 -60.43 0.52
N ALA A 32 20.16 -59.75 -0.63
CA ALA A 32 19.09 -58.82 -0.96
C ALA A 32 17.72 -59.53 -1.07
N SER A 33 17.68 -60.70 -1.72
CA SER A 33 16.47 -61.53 -1.82
C SER A 33 16.00 -62.03 -0.46
N GLU A 34 16.91 -62.51 0.41
CA GLU A 34 16.59 -62.92 1.78
C GLU A 34 16.06 -61.76 2.64
N MET A 35 16.65 -60.56 2.52
CA MET A 35 16.16 -59.35 3.19
C MET A 35 14.75 -58.97 2.71
N LEU A 36 14.50 -59.02 1.40
CA LEU A 36 13.19 -58.74 0.81
C LEU A 36 12.15 -59.80 1.21
N ASN A 37 12.52 -61.07 1.24
CA ASN A 37 11.62 -62.16 1.63
C ASN A 37 11.23 -62.06 3.11
N LYS A 38 12.21 -61.83 4.00
CA LYS A 38 11.95 -61.57 5.41
C LYS A 38 11.05 -60.34 5.61
N TYR A 39 11.32 -59.29 4.84
CA TYR A 39 10.52 -58.07 4.88
C TYR A 39 9.07 -58.30 4.44
N ASN A 40 8.88 -59.07 3.36
CA ASN A 40 7.58 -59.45 2.84
C ASN A 40 6.84 -60.39 3.80
N GLU A 41 7.53 -61.30 4.49
CA GLU A 41 6.94 -62.12 5.56
C GLU A 41 6.46 -61.26 6.72
N GLU A 42 7.27 -60.29 7.17
CA GLU A 42 6.88 -59.32 8.20
C GLU A 42 5.71 -58.43 7.77
N ILE A 43 5.56 -58.14 6.47
CA ILE A 43 4.42 -57.40 5.90
C ILE A 43 3.17 -58.31 5.84
N ASN A 44 3.31 -59.55 5.40
CA ASN A 44 2.21 -60.50 5.31
C ASN A 44 1.65 -60.84 6.69
N GLU A 45 2.51 -60.99 7.69
CA GLU A 45 2.09 -61.14 9.08
C GLU A 45 1.40 -59.88 9.65
N ARG A 46 1.74 -58.67 9.16
CA ARG A 46 1.04 -57.42 9.49
C ARG A 46 -0.37 -57.36 8.87
N ILE A 47 -0.54 -57.90 7.67
CA ILE A 47 -1.84 -57.94 6.96
C ILE A 47 -2.77 -58.97 7.60
N ILE A 48 -2.27 -60.18 7.89
CA ILE A 48 -3.07 -61.28 8.45
C ILE A 48 -3.61 -60.96 9.86
N ARG A 49 -2.88 -60.15 10.65
CA ARG A 49 -3.28 -59.80 12.03
C ARG A 49 -4.28 -58.64 12.14
N ASN A 50 -4.64 -57.98 11.04
CA ASN A 50 -5.46 -56.74 11.05
C ASN A 50 -6.68 -56.81 10.12
N THR A 51 -7.44 -57.90 10.16
CA THR A 51 -8.66 -58.08 9.34
C THR A 51 -9.80 -57.10 9.66
N ASP A 52 -9.81 -56.45 10.84
CA ASP A 52 -10.97 -55.66 11.30
C ASP A 52 -10.77 -54.13 11.27
N GLN A 53 -9.61 -53.63 10.82
CA GLN A 53 -9.36 -52.18 10.75
C GLN A 53 -8.58 -51.83 9.47
N ILE A 54 -9.13 -50.89 8.71
CA ILE A 54 -8.53 -50.36 7.48
C ILE A 54 -7.24 -49.62 7.86
N LEU A 55 -6.10 -50.32 7.76
CA LEU A 55 -4.77 -49.75 7.97
C LEU A 55 -4.29 -49.08 6.68
N PHE A 56 -4.07 -47.76 6.76
CA PHE A 56 -3.36 -46.98 5.75
C PHE A 56 -1.86 -47.10 5.96
N GLY A 57 -1.29 -48.24 5.58
CA GLY A 57 0.15 -48.37 5.35
C GLY A 57 0.45 -48.16 3.86
N GLY A 58 1.37 -47.25 3.53
CA GLY A 58 2.02 -47.26 2.22
C GLY A 58 2.72 -48.60 1.99
N ILE A 59 2.94 -48.97 0.72
CA ILE A 59 4.00 -49.92 0.44
C ILE A 59 5.29 -49.26 0.91
N ASP A 60 6.02 -49.97 1.74
CA ASP A 60 7.38 -49.59 2.04
C ASP A 60 8.20 -49.73 0.75
N VAL A 61 8.69 -48.60 0.22
CA VAL A 61 9.46 -48.56 -1.02
C VAL A 61 10.81 -49.23 -0.76
N ILE A 62 11.23 -50.13 -1.66
CA ILE A 62 12.59 -50.65 -1.63
C ILE A 62 13.53 -49.53 -2.08
N THR A 63 14.07 -48.77 -1.13
CA THR A 63 15.07 -47.72 -1.37
C THR A 63 16.47 -48.25 -1.04
N ASN A 64 17.51 -47.52 -1.46
CA ASN A 64 18.89 -47.80 -1.05
C ASN A 64 19.04 -47.79 0.49
N ASP A 65 18.14 -47.13 1.22
CA ASP A 65 18.16 -47.03 2.68
C ASP A 65 17.93 -48.38 3.39
N LEU A 66 17.28 -49.35 2.74
CA LEU A 66 17.20 -50.73 3.24
C LEU A 66 18.57 -51.41 3.30
N PHE A 67 19.54 -50.90 2.54
CA PHE A 67 20.89 -51.45 2.41
C PHE A 67 21.95 -50.57 3.10
N VAL A 68 21.58 -49.37 3.54
CA VAL A 68 22.43 -48.50 4.36
C VAL A 68 22.18 -48.83 5.83
N THR A 69 23.19 -49.32 6.54
CA THR A 69 23.18 -49.35 8.01
C THR A 69 23.01 -47.91 8.52
N GLN A 70 21.78 -47.50 8.81
CA GLN A 70 21.50 -46.24 9.51
C GLN A 70 22.10 -46.33 10.91
N LYS A 71 23.36 -45.96 11.06
CA LYS A 71 23.94 -45.65 12.36
C LYS A 71 23.34 -44.32 12.81
N LYS A 72 22.19 -44.39 13.48
CA LYS A 72 21.75 -43.28 14.33
C LYS A 72 22.85 -42.99 15.33
N SER A 73 23.50 -41.83 15.22
CA SER A 73 24.37 -41.38 16.29
C SER A 73 23.49 -41.15 17.52
N GLY A 74 23.71 -41.93 18.57
CA GLY A 74 22.81 -42.03 19.73
C GLY A 74 22.68 -40.77 20.59
N GLU A 75 23.22 -39.63 20.16
CA GLU A 75 23.26 -38.38 20.93
C GLU A 75 22.65 -37.16 20.21
N LEU A 76 22.33 -37.25 18.91
CA LEU A 76 21.85 -36.10 18.12
C LEU A 76 20.36 -35.77 18.38
N TYR A 77 19.54 -36.81 18.52
CA TYR A 77 18.10 -36.69 18.72
C TYR A 77 17.70 -37.25 20.07
N LYS A 78 16.93 -36.47 20.83
CA LYS A 78 16.37 -36.88 22.13
C LYS A 78 15.16 -37.78 21.95
N TYR A 79 14.34 -37.49 20.96
CA TYR A 79 13.15 -38.26 20.62
C TYR A 79 13.21 -38.68 19.15
N SER A 80 12.86 -39.94 18.86
CA SER A 80 12.85 -40.46 17.49
C SER A 80 11.80 -41.56 17.34
N LEU A 81 11.07 -41.52 16.22
CA LEU A 81 10.28 -42.60 15.66
C LEU A 81 10.97 -43.01 14.37
N ASN A 82 11.43 -44.26 14.33
CA ASN A 82 12.36 -44.73 13.31
C ASN A 82 11.83 -44.57 11.89
N GLY A 83 12.62 -43.92 11.02
CA GLY A 83 12.24 -43.66 9.63
C GLY A 83 11.12 -42.64 9.43
N VAL A 84 10.67 -41.94 10.49
CA VAL A 84 9.51 -41.04 10.42
C VAL A 84 9.89 -39.62 10.86
N ILE A 85 10.17 -39.43 12.15
CA ILE A 85 10.39 -38.11 12.75
C ILE A 85 11.38 -38.22 13.92
N SER A 86 12.31 -37.28 14.02
CA SER A 86 13.33 -37.20 15.07
C SER A 86 13.57 -35.75 15.48
N CYS A 87 13.74 -35.46 16.77
CA CYS A 87 14.01 -34.10 17.25
C CYS A 87 14.98 -34.04 18.43
N GLY A 88 15.69 -32.92 18.54
CA GLY A 88 16.73 -32.72 19.55
C GLY A 88 17.18 -31.27 19.69
N HIS A 89 18.12 -31.05 20.60
CA HIS A 89 18.86 -29.80 20.73
C HIS A 89 20.29 -30.03 20.23
N ARG A 90 20.74 -29.21 19.30
CA ARG A 90 22.10 -29.28 18.77
C ARG A 90 22.85 -27.98 19.09
N PRO A 91 23.90 -28.01 19.94
CA PRO A 91 24.82 -26.89 20.02
C PRO A 91 25.59 -26.77 18.70
N TYR A 92 25.62 -25.58 18.12
CA TYR A 92 26.46 -25.26 16.98
C TYR A 92 27.06 -23.87 17.17
N LYS A 93 28.39 -23.80 17.26
CA LYS A 93 29.13 -22.61 17.70
C LYS A 93 28.64 -22.15 19.09
N SER A 94 28.23 -20.89 19.23
CA SER A 94 27.81 -20.28 20.51
C SER A 94 26.29 -20.26 20.73
N GLN A 95 25.52 -20.99 19.92
CA GLN A 95 24.06 -21.00 19.98
C GLN A 95 23.54 -22.44 19.91
N PHE A 96 22.41 -22.72 20.58
CA PHE A 96 21.68 -23.97 20.43
C PHE A 96 20.67 -23.85 19.30
N TYR A 97 20.36 -24.98 18.64
CA TYR A 97 19.32 -25.08 17.64
C TYR A 97 18.37 -26.21 18.01
N ASN A 98 17.07 -25.95 17.88
CA ASN A 98 16.05 -26.98 17.90
C ASN A 98 16.05 -27.66 16.53
N ILE A 99 16.49 -28.91 16.45
CA ILE A 99 16.54 -29.65 15.19
C ILE A 99 15.37 -30.63 15.09
N LEU A 100 14.80 -30.72 13.90
CA LEU A 100 13.74 -31.65 13.55
C LEU A 100 14.04 -32.30 12.20
N THR A 101 14.12 -33.62 12.15
CA THR A 101 14.15 -34.36 10.89
C THR A 101 12.81 -35.06 10.71
N VAL A 102 12.21 -34.90 9.53
CA VAL A 102 10.97 -35.57 9.14
C VAL A 102 11.25 -36.32 7.85
N ASN A 103 11.53 -37.61 7.97
CA ASN A 103 11.77 -38.51 6.83
C ASN A 103 10.44 -38.91 6.17
N SER A 104 9.35 -38.95 6.93
CA SER A 104 8.02 -39.28 6.41
C SER A 104 6.91 -38.69 7.26
N PHE A 105 5.80 -38.33 6.63
CA PHE A 105 4.52 -38.06 7.32
C PHE A 105 3.69 -39.34 7.49
N THR A 106 4.24 -40.50 7.10
CA THR A 106 3.64 -41.82 7.30
C THR A 106 4.23 -42.48 8.53
N SER A 107 3.35 -43.01 9.39
CA SER A 107 3.71 -43.81 10.55
C SER A 107 2.73 -44.99 10.66
N LYS A 108 2.98 -45.95 11.56
CA LYS A 108 2.06 -47.08 11.76
C LYS A 108 0.65 -46.61 12.12
N LYS A 109 0.56 -45.59 12.98
CA LYS A 109 -0.68 -44.90 13.34
C LYS A 109 -0.41 -43.42 13.37
N LEU A 110 -1.36 -42.61 12.87
CA LEU A 110 -1.30 -41.16 12.97
C LEU A 110 -1.03 -40.68 14.41
N SER A 111 -1.57 -41.39 15.42
CA SER A 111 -1.30 -41.12 16.84
C SER A 111 0.17 -41.20 17.20
N ASP A 112 0.94 -42.15 16.63
CA ASP A 112 2.35 -42.33 16.96
C ASP A 112 3.18 -41.14 16.48
N PHE A 113 2.84 -40.60 15.30
CA PHE A 113 3.42 -39.34 14.81
C PHE A 113 3.06 -38.19 15.72
N ILE A 114 1.76 -38.02 16.03
CA ILE A 114 1.26 -36.92 16.86
C ILE A 114 1.93 -36.95 18.24
N ASP A 115 1.98 -38.11 18.90
CA ASP A 115 2.57 -38.27 20.23
C ASP A 115 4.06 -37.90 20.25
N LEU A 116 4.82 -38.29 19.22
CA LEU A 116 6.23 -37.87 19.12
C LEU A 116 6.36 -36.39 18.79
N ALA A 117 5.56 -35.88 17.85
CA ALA A 117 5.56 -34.47 17.49
C ALA A 117 5.20 -33.59 18.70
N THR A 118 4.26 -34.01 19.56
CA THR A 118 3.99 -33.36 20.85
C THR A 118 5.22 -33.32 21.75
N LYS A 119 5.94 -34.44 21.90
CA LYS A 119 7.21 -34.46 22.68
C LYS A 119 8.27 -33.53 22.10
N CYS A 120 8.34 -33.41 20.77
CA CYS A 120 9.21 -32.45 20.11
C CYS A 120 8.78 -31.00 20.37
N ALA A 121 7.48 -30.72 20.32
CA ALA A 121 6.94 -29.41 20.63
C ALA A 121 7.25 -28.99 22.08
N GLU A 122 7.03 -29.91 23.03
CA GLU A 122 7.38 -29.72 24.45
C GLU A 122 8.88 -29.49 24.64
N LEU A 123 9.73 -30.21 23.89
CA LEU A 123 11.18 -30.01 23.90
C LEU A 123 11.56 -28.62 23.37
N PHE A 124 10.95 -28.18 22.29
CA PHE A 124 11.22 -26.87 21.71
C PHE A 124 10.72 -25.75 22.64
N ASP A 125 9.64 -25.96 23.38
CA ASP A 125 9.15 -25.00 24.38
C ASP A 125 10.05 -24.86 25.62
N THR A 126 11.14 -25.62 25.74
CA THR A 126 12.11 -25.45 26.83
C THR A 126 13.08 -24.28 26.62
N ASN A 127 13.18 -23.73 25.42
CA ASN A 127 14.05 -22.59 25.08
C ASN A 127 13.42 -21.73 23.97
N ASN A 128 14.05 -20.60 23.64
CA ASN A 128 13.64 -19.70 22.56
C ASN A 128 14.57 -19.76 21.33
N ASP A 129 15.37 -20.82 21.22
CA ASP A 129 16.32 -20.98 20.13
C ASP A 129 15.62 -21.23 18.78
N PRO A 130 16.29 -20.92 17.65
CA PRO A 130 15.76 -21.16 16.31
C PRO A 130 15.46 -22.63 16.06
N ILE A 131 14.54 -22.88 15.12
CA ILE A 131 14.15 -24.23 14.69
C ILE A 131 14.72 -24.47 13.30
N VAL A 132 15.38 -25.62 13.10
CA VAL A 132 15.87 -26.07 11.80
C VAL A 132 15.27 -27.42 11.47
N ILE A 133 14.61 -27.51 10.32
CA ILE A 133 13.84 -28.67 9.88
C ILE A 133 14.46 -29.28 8.62
N PHE A 134 14.56 -30.60 8.58
CA PHE A 134 15.09 -31.36 7.46
C PHE A 134 14.03 -32.31 6.91
N PHE A 135 13.78 -32.22 5.59
CA PHE A 135 12.94 -33.14 4.83
C PHE A 135 13.76 -33.95 3.81
N PRO A 136 14.56 -34.93 4.26
CA PRO A 136 15.30 -35.79 3.35
C PRO A 136 14.38 -36.83 2.74
N MET A 137 14.36 -36.88 1.40
CA MET A 137 13.64 -37.86 0.58
C MET A 137 12.20 -38.13 1.08
N ASN A 138 11.49 -37.07 1.47
CA ASN A 138 10.20 -37.21 2.12
C ASN A 138 9.06 -37.36 1.09
N ALA A 139 8.64 -38.60 0.87
CA ALA A 139 7.53 -38.95 -0.03
C ALA A 139 6.13 -38.48 0.43
N GLY A 140 6.02 -37.77 1.56
CA GLY A 140 4.76 -37.32 2.15
C GLY A 140 4.16 -38.32 3.13
N GLY A 141 2.83 -38.41 3.17
CA GLY A 141 2.10 -39.27 4.11
C GLY A 141 0.80 -38.66 4.60
N PHE A 142 0.49 -38.84 5.89
CA PHE A 142 -0.78 -38.38 6.43
C PHE A 142 -0.87 -36.86 6.44
N ILE A 143 -1.90 -36.32 5.79
CA ILE A 143 -2.20 -34.87 5.82
C ILE A 143 -2.45 -34.40 7.27
N GLY A 144 -2.86 -35.30 8.18
CA GLY A 144 -3.06 -35.00 9.60
C GLY A 144 -1.77 -34.80 10.37
N ALA A 145 -0.72 -35.55 10.02
CA ALA A 145 0.61 -35.40 10.60
C ALA A 145 1.23 -34.07 10.15
N GLU A 146 1.04 -33.75 8.88
CA GLU A 146 1.40 -32.48 8.26
C GLU A 146 0.69 -31.30 8.93
N ASP A 147 -0.64 -31.38 9.08
CA ASP A 147 -1.45 -30.34 9.73
C ASP A 147 -1.00 -30.05 11.14
N PHE A 148 -0.75 -31.12 11.89
CA PHE A 148 -0.27 -31.05 13.26
C PHE A 148 1.11 -30.37 13.30
N LEU A 149 2.04 -30.81 12.45
CA LEU A 149 3.39 -30.25 12.42
C LEU A 149 3.38 -28.78 12.01
N TYR A 150 2.55 -28.39 11.04
CA TYR A 150 2.44 -27.01 10.60
C TYR A 150 1.99 -26.12 11.76
N LYS A 151 0.92 -26.50 12.46
CA LYS A 151 0.40 -25.76 13.62
C LYS A 151 1.35 -25.75 14.82
N MET A 152 2.19 -26.78 14.94
CA MET A 152 3.20 -26.88 15.99
C MET A 152 4.30 -25.82 15.83
N ILE A 153 4.74 -25.55 14.60
CA ILE A 153 5.92 -24.68 14.37
C ILE A 153 5.56 -23.29 13.85
N SER A 154 4.45 -23.17 13.11
CA SER A 154 4.20 -22.00 12.28
C SER A 154 3.69 -20.84 13.13
N PRO A 155 4.21 -19.62 12.94
CA PRO A 155 3.60 -18.42 13.53
C PRO A 155 2.24 -18.08 12.91
N ALA A 156 1.88 -18.68 11.77
CA ALA A 156 0.60 -18.47 11.10
C ALA A 156 -0.36 -19.64 11.40
N THR A 157 -1.40 -19.39 12.18
CA THR A 157 -2.33 -20.44 12.64
C THR A 157 -3.51 -20.71 11.71
N ASN A 158 -3.79 -19.81 10.75
CA ASN A 158 -4.85 -20.04 9.76
C ASN A 158 -4.36 -20.98 8.66
N TYR A 159 -4.90 -22.19 8.67
CA TYR A 159 -4.44 -23.32 7.87
C TYR A 159 -5.62 -24.05 7.19
N ASP A 160 -6.38 -23.33 6.38
CA ASP A 160 -7.51 -23.87 5.62
C ASP A 160 -7.01 -24.40 4.26
N LYS A 161 -6.92 -25.72 4.13
CA LYS A 161 -6.47 -26.40 2.90
C LYS A 161 -7.57 -26.42 1.87
N ARG A 162 -7.46 -25.62 0.81
CA ARG A 162 -8.40 -25.67 -0.30
C ARG A 162 -8.04 -26.82 -1.23
N SER A 163 -9.06 -27.52 -1.74
CA SER A 163 -8.89 -28.64 -2.65
C SER A 163 -10.09 -28.78 -3.59
N VAL A 164 -9.85 -29.43 -4.71
CA VAL A 164 -10.88 -29.87 -5.66
C VAL A 164 -10.72 -31.36 -5.92
N VAL A 165 -11.79 -32.04 -6.29
CA VAL A 165 -11.74 -33.48 -6.61
C VAL A 165 -11.82 -33.65 -8.12
N ARG A 166 -10.96 -34.49 -8.69
CA ARG A 166 -11.04 -34.92 -10.09
C ARG A 166 -12.28 -35.78 -10.31
N ILE A 167 -13.05 -35.48 -11.35
CA ILE A 167 -14.25 -36.26 -11.68
C ILE A 167 -13.83 -37.58 -12.33
N HIS A 168 -14.03 -38.69 -11.61
CA HIS A 168 -13.75 -40.04 -12.06
C HIS A 168 -14.45 -41.06 -11.16
N ASN A 169 -14.77 -42.25 -11.69
CA ASN A 169 -15.42 -43.32 -10.91
C ASN A 169 -14.60 -43.70 -9.67
N SER A 170 -13.27 -43.75 -9.79
CA SER A 170 -12.37 -44.04 -8.66
C SER A 170 -12.43 -42.96 -7.58
N SER A 171 -12.51 -41.68 -7.98
CA SER A 171 -12.65 -40.57 -7.02
C SER A 171 -13.98 -40.66 -6.28
N GLU A 172 -15.08 -40.93 -7.00
CA GLU A 172 -16.40 -41.11 -6.41
C GLU A 172 -16.40 -42.21 -5.34
N GLN A 173 -15.82 -43.37 -5.65
CA GLN A 173 -15.73 -44.49 -4.71
C GLN A 173 -15.04 -44.08 -3.40
N ILE A 174 -13.90 -43.37 -3.48
CA ILE A 174 -13.19 -42.90 -2.29
C ILE A 174 -13.99 -41.88 -1.50
N LEU A 175 -14.62 -40.93 -2.19
CA LEU A 175 -15.50 -39.96 -1.53
C LEU A 175 -16.63 -40.66 -0.77
N ARG A 176 -17.28 -41.63 -1.40
CA ARG A 176 -18.37 -42.41 -0.81
C ARG A 176 -17.88 -43.30 0.34
N ASN A 177 -16.65 -43.79 0.27
CA ASN A 177 -16.00 -44.58 1.33
C ASN A 177 -15.56 -43.74 2.54
N GLY A 178 -16.08 -42.50 2.68
CA GLY A 178 -15.93 -41.68 3.88
C GLY A 178 -15.01 -40.47 3.70
N TYR A 179 -14.25 -40.38 2.59
CA TYR A 179 -13.39 -39.22 2.36
C TYR A 179 -14.18 -37.93 2.14
N GLY A 180 -15.39 -38.02 1.56
CA GLY A 180 -16.26 -36.86 1.36
C GLY A 180 -16.75 -36.21 2.65
N TYR A 181 -16.70 -36.91 3.80
CA TYR A 181 -16.97 -36.31 5.11
C TYR A 181 -15.84 -35.36 5.56
N GLN A 182 -14.61 -35.53 5.06
CA GLN A 182 -13.47 -34.66 5.39
C GLN A 182 -13.44 -33.38 4.54
N LEU A 183 -14.25 -33.32 3.48
CA LEU A 183 -14.38 -32.15 2.63
C LEU A 183 -15.50 -31.27 3.15
N ILE A 184 -15.19 -30.00 3.41
CA ILE A 184 -16.11 -29.01 3.97
C ILE A 184 -16.48 -28.02 2.88
N ASP A 185 -17.77 -27.71 2.78
CA ASP A 185 -18.28 -26.64 1.95
C ASP A 185 -17.77 -25.27 2.44
N PRO A 186 -17.07 -24.48 1.59
CA PRO A 186 -16.56 -23.18 2.00
C PRO A 186 -17.63 -22.17 2.44
N ILE A 187 -18.84 -22.27 1.88
CA ILE A 187 -19.97 -21.36 2.13
C ILE A 187 -20.72 -21.78 3.40
N THR A 188 -21.15 -23.04 3.46
CA THR A 188 -21.99 -23.51 4.58
C THR A 188 -21.20 -23.97 5.79
N ARG A 189 -19.87 -24.16 5.63
CA ARG A 189 -18.95 -24.72 6.64
C ARG A 189 -19.38 -26.08 7.18
N LYS A 190 -20.18 -26.83 6.41
CA LYS A 190 -20.62 -28.20 6.73
C LYS A 190 -19.88 -29.24 5.87
N PRO A 191 -19.68 -30.45 6.38
CA PRO A 191 -19.18 -31.57 5.58
C PRO A 191 -20.03 -31.80 4.32
N ARG A 192 -19.37 -32.12 3.20
CA ARG A 192 -20.03 -32.48 1.94
C ARG A 192 -20.90 -33.71 2.14
N PHE A 193 -20.39 -34.73 2.85
CA PHE A 193 -21.16 -35.92 3.25
C PHE A 193 -21.33 -36.04 4.76
N GLN A 194 -22.38 -36.73 5.18
CA GLN A 194 -22.56 -37.10 6.58
C GLN A 194 -21.58 -38.19 6.99
N LYS A 195 -21.15 -38.18 8.26
CA LYS A 195 -20.30 -39.25 8.81
C LYS A 195 -21.09 -40.55 8.81
N SER A 196 -20.59 -41.56 8.10
CA SER A 196 -21.18 -42.89 8.05
C SER A 196 -20.08 -43.94 8.23
N PRO A 197 -20.33 -45.02 8.99
CA PRO A 197 -19.45 -46.18 9.02
C PRO A 197 -19.59 -47.06 7.76
N TYR A 198 -20.60 -46.81 6.93
CA TYR A 198 -20.88 -47.53 5.67
C TYR A 198 -20.61 -46.63 4.46
N VAL A 199 -20.43 -47.26 3.30
CA VAL A 199 -20.35 -46.57 2.00
C VAL A 199 -21.56 -45.65 1.83
N TYR A 200 -21.31 -44.39 1.52
CA TYR A 200 -22.34 -43.39 1.31
C TYR A 200 -23.14 -43.68 0.03
N GLY A 201 -24.40 -44.07 0.20
CA GLY A 201 -25.34 -44.38 -0.90
C GLY A 201 -26.27 -43.24 -1.31
N GLY A 202 -26.12 -42.03 -0.74
CA GLY A 202 -26.93 -40.87 -1.10
C GLY A 202 -26.47 -40.19 -2.39
N GLU A 203 -27.21 -39.17 -2.84
CA GLU A 203 -26.81 -38.31 -3.95
C GLU A 203 -25.53 -37.55 -3.62
N MET A 204 -24.62 -37.40 -4.58
CA MET A 204 -23.39 -36.62 -4.38
C MET A 204 -23.66 -35.11 -4.40
N GLY A 205 -24.78 -34.73 -5.04
CA GLY A 205 -25.29 -33.37 -5.11
C GLY A 205 -24.55 -32.52 -6.14
N ASP A 206 -25.08 -31.32 -6.37
CA ASP A 206 -24.55 -30.36 -7.36
C ASP A 206 -23.04 -30.11 -7.24
N TRP A 207 -22.48 -30.23 -6.04
CA TRP A 207 -21.04 -30.08 -5.80
C TRP A 207 -20.18 -31.05 -6.65
N TYR A 208 -20.64 -32.29 -6.84
CA TYR A 208 -19.95 -33.32 -7.63
C TYR A 208 -20.60 -33.51 -8.99
N ASP A 209 -21.93 -33.51 -9.04
CA ASP A 209 -22.72 -33.85 -10.23
C ASP A 209 -22.77 -32.71 -11.27
N LYS A 210 -22.39 -31.48 -10.87
CA LYS A 210 -22.22 -30.33 -11.77
C LYS A 210 -20.77 -29.81 -11.74
N PRO A 211 -19.82 -30.56 -12.31
CA PRO A 211 -18.41 -30.19 -12.24
C PRO A 211 -18.09 -28.98 -13.10
N GLN A 212 -17.00 -28.32 -12.75
CA GLN A 212 -16.37 -27.26 -13.55
C GLN A 212 -15.28 -27.85 -14.42
N SER A 213 -14.99 -27.20 -15.54
CA SER A 213 -13.88 -27.58 -16.42
C SER A 213 -13.09 -26.36 -16.83
N GLU A 214 -11.78 -26.45 -16.67
CA GLU A 214 -10.81 -25.44 -17.06
C GLU A 214 -9.87 -26.01 -18.12
N ARG A 215 -9.38 -25.18 -19.04
CA ARG A 215 -8.41 -25.60 -20.07
C ARG A 215 -7.04 -25.01 -19.78
N TYR A 216 -6.05 -25.88 -19.69
CA TYR A 216 -4.64 -25.55 -19.57
C TYR A 216 -3.93 -25.95 -20.87
N GLY A 217 -3.89 -25.02 -21.82
CA GLY A 217 -3.46 -25.31 -23.19
C GLY A 217 -4.41 -26.32 -23.85
N THR A 218 -3.90 -27.50 -24.21
CA THR A 218 -4.69 -28.59 -24.81
C THR A 218 -5.34 -29.51 -23.78
N VAL A 219 -4.96 -29.43 -22.51
CA VAL A 219 -5.45 -30.31 -21.44
C VAL A 219 -6.72 -29.71 -20.83
N SER A 220 -7.77 -30.54 -20.70
CA SER A 220 -8.98 -30.19 -19.95
C SER A 220 -8.89 -30.77 -18.54
N PHE A 221 -9.07 -29.92 -17.53
CA PHE A 221 -9.11 -30.32 -16.13
C PHE A 221 -10.55 -30.17 -15.61
N THR A 222 -11.23 -31.30 -15.41
CA THR A 222 -12.62 -31.35 -14.92
C THR A 222 -12.65 -31.74 -13.45
N HIS A 223 -13.27 -30.91 -12.62
CA HIS A 223 -13.21 -31.04 -11.16
C HIS A 223 -14.47 -30.51 -10.47
N THR A 224 -14.64 -30.86 -9.19
CA THR A 224 -15.72 -30.32 -8.33
C THR A 224 -15.52 -28.84 -8.01
N LEU A 225 -16.54 -28.18 -7.46
CA LEU A 225 -16.33 -26.91 -6.75
C LEU A 225 -15.33 -27.11 -5.58
N SER A 226 -14.63 -26.04 -5.21
CA SER A 226 -13.65 -26.10 -4.13
C SER A 226 -14.26 -26.50 -2.78
N SER A 227 -13.45 -27.19 -1.98
CA SER A 227 -13.77 -27.57 -0.60
C SER A 227 -12.56 -27.34 0.29
N TYR A 228 -12.82 -27.10 1.58
CA TYR A 228 -11.77 -27.15 2.58
C TYR A 228 -11.56 -28.59 3.02
N LEU A 229 -10.32 -29.06 3.03
CA LEU A 229 -9.96 -30.34 3.61
C LEU A 229 -9.71 -30.14 5.11
N VAL A 230 -10.59 -30.71 5.95
CA VAL A 230 -10.48 -30.62 7.40
C VAL A 230 -10.22 -31.99 8.01
N ILE A 231 -9.27 -32.03 8.94
CA ILE A 231 -8.91 -33.24 9.65
C ILE A 231 -9.56 -33.20 11.01
N ASN A 232 -10.68 -33.91 11.11
CA ASN A 232 -11.44 -34.06 12.34
C ASN A 232 -10.67 -34.97 13.32
N ASN A 233 -10.72 -34.64 14.61
CA ASN A 233 -10.23 -35.44 15.75
C ASN A 233 -8.72 -35.41 16.06
N VAL A 234 -7.95 -34.46 15.53
CA VAL A 234 -6.58 -34.23 16.01
C VAL A 234 -6.60 -33.17 17.12
N LYS A 235 -6.23 -33.54 18.34
CA LYS A 235 -6.04 -32.58 19.43
C LYS A 235 -4.74 -31.83 19.17
N TYR A 236 -4.85 -30.56 18.75
CA TYR A 236 -3.68 -29.75 18.44
C TYR A 236 -2.91 -29.37 19.71
N TYR A 237 -1.59 -29.29 19.56
CA TYR A 237 -0.70 -28.70 20.55
C TYR A 237 -0.67 -27.18 20.37
N THR A 238 -0.80 -26.44 21.47
CA THR A 238 -0.63 -24.98 21.45
C THR A 238 0.80 -24.66 21.91
N PRO A 239 1.69 -24.23 21.00
CA PRO A 239 3.06 -23.89 21.38
C PRO A 239 3.11 -22.75 22.39
N LYS A 240 3.90 -22.92 23.44
CA LYS A 240 4.14 -21.86 24.44
C LYS A 240 5.10 -20.81 23.88
N ILE A 241 6.01 -21.21 23.01
CA ILE A 241 7.01 -20.34 22.38
C ILE A 241 6.86 -20.42 20.85
N VAL A 242 6.26 -19.38 20.28
CA VAL A 242 6.14 -19.22 18.83
C VAL A 242 7.36 -18.52 18.27
N ARG A 243 8.04 -19.13 17.31
CA ARG A 243 9.23 -18.56 16.65
C ARG A 243 8.79 -17.59 15.57
N LYS A 244 9.58 -16.54 15.33
CA LYS A 244 9.40 -15.70 14.14
C LYS A 244 9.73 -16.51 12.89
N TRP A 245 9.13 -16.16 11.76
CA TRP A 245 9.33 -16.88 10.49
C TRP A 245 10.82 -17.00 10.11
N ASN A 246 11.61 -15.95 10.37
CA ASN A 246 13.04 -15.92 10.05
C ASN A 246 13.93 -16.64 11.08
N GLN A 247 13.32 -17.24 12.11
CA GLN A 247 13.98 -18.11 13.09
C GLN A 247 13.62 -19.60 12.85
N ILE A 248 12.90 -19.88 11.77
CA ILE A 248 12.55 -21.23 11.32
C ILE A 248 13.17 -21.41 9.94
N VAL A 249 14.07 -22.37 9.81
CA VAL A 249 14.68 -22.73 8.52
C VAL A 249 14.25 -24.14 8.16
N VAL A 250 13.73 -24.32 6.95
CA VAL A 250 13.30 -25.61 6.44
C VAL A 250 14.14 -25.95 5.22
N PHE A 251 14.82 -27.09 5.28
CA PHE A 251 15.55 -27.67 4.17
C PHE A 251 14.77 -28.82 3.56
N SER A 252 14.53 -28.73 2.26
CA SER A 252 13.85 -29.76 1.48
C SER A 252 14.66 -30.08 0.24
N ASP A 253 14.90 -31.36 -0.05
CA ASP A 253 15.36 -31.73 -1.38
C ASP A 253 14.20 -31.65 -2.40
N HIS A 254 14.50 -32.02 -3.64
CA HIS A 254 13.51 -32.10 -4.72
C HIS A 254 12.55 -33.29 -4.59
N PHE A 255 12.76 -34.20 -3.64
CA PHE A 255 11.93 -35.39 -3.41
C PHE A 255 10.93 -35.17 -2.25
N CYS A 256 10.42 -33.95 -2.09
CA CYS A 256 9.40 -33.63 -1.09
C CYS A 256 8.01 -33.70 -1.72
N TYR A 257 7.27 -34.80 -1.51
CA TYR A 257 5.99 -35.05 -2.18
C TYR A 257 4.77 -34.94 -1.25
N SER A 258 3.59 -34.77 -1.84
CA SER A 258 2.28 -34.86 -1.16
C SER A 258 2.22 -34.01 0.12
N ALA A 259 2.11 -34.61 1.30
CA ALA A 259 2.08 -33.90 2.58
C ALA A 259 3.34 -33.04 2.82
N CYS A 260 4.53 -33.50 2.40
CA CYS A 260 5.74 -32.67 2.49
C CYS A 260 5.62 -31.42 1.61
N SER A 261 5.18 -31.60 0.37
CA SER A 261 4.96 -30.49 -0.56
C SER A 261 3.93 -29.50 -0.02
N LEU A 262 2.82 -30.00 0.52
CA LEU A 262 1.78 -29.17 1.11
C LEU A 262 2.32 -28.30 2.25
N PHE A 263 3.16 -28.90 3.10
CA PHE A 263 3.82 -28.20 4.20
C PHE A 263 4.75 -27.09 3.71
N THR A 264 5.68 -27.39 2.80
CA THR A 264 6.66 -26.43 2.31
C THR A 264 6.00 -25.28 1.55
N ASN A 265 5.01 -25.61 0.71
CA ASN A 265 4.30 -24.63 -0.12
C ASN A 265 3.52 -23.65 0.75
N HIS A 266 2.84 -24.14 1.79
CA HIS A 266 2.13 -23.26 2.70
C HIS A 266 3.05 -22.41 3.58
N LEU A 267 4.22 -22.91 3.97
CA LEU A 267 5.22 -22.10 4.66
C LEU A 267 5.70 -20.93 3.80
N ILE A 268 5.84 -21.13 2.48
CA ILE A 268 6.16 -20.07 1.52
C ILE A 268 4.98 -19.10 1.39
N ASP A 269 3.78 -19.59 1.08
CA ASP A 269 2.60 -18.76 0.83
C ASP A 269 2.24 -17.88 2.04
N LYS A 270 2.46 -18.38 3.26
CA LYS A 270 2.21 -17.64 4.51
C LYS A 270 3.43 -16.89 5.02
N LYS A 271 4.59 -17.02 4.37
CA LYS A 271 5.87 -16.48 4.86
C LYS A 271 6.11 -16.85 6.33
N ALA A 272 5.95 -18.13 6.62
CA ALA A 272 5.98 -18.69 7.97
C ALA A 272 7.34 -19.33 8.33
N ALA A 273 8.20 -19.57 7.34
CA ALA A 273 9.58 -20.03 7.53
C ALA A 273 10.47 -19.63 6.35
N ILE A 274 11.79 -19.67 6.52
CA ILE A 274 12.75 -19.63 5.41
C ILE A 274 12.85 -21.05 4.84
N VAL A 275 12.23 -21.28 3.68
CA VAL A 275 12.31 -22.57 2.97
C VAL A 275 13.43 -22.52 1.93
N ALA A 276 14.42 -23.41 2.07
CA ALA A 276 15.54 -23.54 1.15
C ALA A 276 15.58 -24.96 0.56
N THR A 277 15.95 -25.06 -0.71
CA THR A 277 16.17 -26.35 -1.35
C THR A 277 17.64 -26.74 -1.36
N TYR A 278 17.91 -28.04 -1.34
CA TYR A 278 19.25 -28.62 -1.49
C TYR A 278 19.18 -29.80 -2.46
N ALA A 279 20.33 -30.36 -2.83
CA ALA A 279 20.45 -31.39 -3.87
C ALA A 279 20.01 -30.91 -5.28
N GLY A 280 20.09 -31.80 -6.26
CA GLY A 280 19.73 -31.50 -7.67
C GLY A 280 20.82 -30.76 -8.45
N LEU A 281 20.60 -30.62 -9.76
CA LEU A 281 21.61 -30.11 -10.71
C LEU A 281 22.02 -28.66 -10.36
N PRO A 282 23.27 -28.39 -9.94
CA PRO A 282 23.72 -27.07 -9.47
C PRO A 282 23.40 -25.91 -10.43
N THR A 283 23.40 -26.20 -11.74
CA THR A 283 23.15 -25.22 -12.81
C THR A 283 21.67 -25.02 -13.14
N SER A 284 20.75 -25.80 -12.57
CA SER A 284 19.32 -25.63 -12.80
C SER A 284 18.83 -24.33 -12.15
N LYS A 285 18.19 -23.48 -12.96
CA LYS A 285 17.41 -22.33 -12.48
C LYS A 285 15.99 -22.72 -12.09
N LEU A 286 15.53 -23.89 -12.51
CA LEU A 286 14.23 -24.44 -12.13
C LEU A 286 14.42 -25.15 -10.79
N ARG A 287 14.11 -24.43 -9.71
CA ARG A 287 14.15 -24.93 -8.34
C ARG A 287 12.76 -24.81 -7.78
N THR A 288 12.13 -25.96 -7.53
CA THR A 288 10.86 -26.02 -6.83
C THR A 288 11.07 -26.71 -5.50
N VAL A 289 10.34 -26.27 -4.49
CA VAL A 289 10.14 -27.03 -3.27
C VAL A 289 8.76 -27.63 -3.28
N GLY A 290 8.68 -28.89 -2.87
CA GLY A 290 7.40 -29.58 -2.83
C GLY A 290 6.86 -29.92 -4.22
N GLU A 291 6.82 -31.20 -4.55
CA GLU A 291 6.21 -31.72 -5.77
C GLU A 291 4.84 -32.36 -5.48
N SER A 292 3.88 -32.14 -6.38
CA SER A 292 2.57 -32.83 -6.35
C SER A 292 1.85 -32.79 -4.99
N PRO A 293 1.45 -31.62 -4.47
CA PRO A 293 0.64 -31.49 -3.24
C PRO A 293 -0.81 -31.96 -3.50
N THR A 294 -0.98 -33.26 -3.69
CA THR A 294 -2.24 -33.89 -4.09
C THR A 294 -2.53 -35.07 -3.17
N GLY A 295 -3.80 -35.26 -2.83
CA GLY A 295 -4.24 -36.52 -2.22
C GLY A 295 -4.13 -37.64 -3.24
N ILE A 296 -3.56 -38.77 -2.82
CA ILE A 296 -3.40 -39.97 -3.64
C ILE A 296 -4.30 -41.11 -3.15
N ILE A 297 -4.83 -41.89 -4.08
CA ILE A 297 -5.58 -43.12 -3.84
C ILE A 297 -4.69 -44.30 -4.20
N GLN A 298 -4.55 -45.27 -3.30
CA GLN A 298 -3.96 -46.57 -3.66
C GLN A 298 -5.03 -47.48 -4.27
N ASP A 299 -4.64 -48.27 -5.26
CA ASP A 299 -5.46 -49.31 -5.91
C ASP A 299 -6.34 -50.11 -4.95
N LYS A 300 -5.78 -50.56 -3.83
CA LYS A 300 -6.49 -51.35 -2.82
C LYS A 300 -7.74 -50.64 -2.29
N TYR A 301 -7.76 -49.31 -2.25
CA TYR A 301 -8.92 -48.53 -1.83
C TYR A 301 -9.92 -48.28 -2.94
N ILE A 302 -9.47 -48.22 -4.20
CA ILE A 302 -10.36 -48.13 -5.37
C ILE A 302 -11.21 -49.41 -5.41
N HIS A 303 -10.59 -50.56 -5.17
CA HIS A 303 -11.24 -51.86 -5.31
C HIS A 303 -11.67 -52.50 -3.99
N ASN A 304 -11.69 -51.75 -2.88
CA ASN A 304 -12.04 -52.25 -1.53
C ASN A 304 -11.31 -53.57 -1.16
N ASN A 305 -10.02 -53.66 -1.45
CA ASN A 305 -9.13 -54.83 -1.25
C ASN A 305 -9.56 -56.10 -2.00
N LYS A 306 -10.48 -56.00 -2.97
CA LYS A 306 -10.94 -57.15 -3.76
C LYS A 306 -10.05 -57.45 -4.97
N GLU A 307 -9.42 -56.43 -5.53
CA GLU A 307 -8.49 -56.57 -6.65
C GLU A 307 -7.05 -56.70 -6.13
N LYS A 308 -6.41 -57.82 -6.45
CA LYS A 308 -5.07 -58.16 -5.97
C LYS A 308 -4.03 -58.32 -7.08
N VAL A 309 -4.40 -58.10 -8.33
CA VAL A 309 -3.52 -58.40 -9.49
C VAL A 309 -2.17 -57.69 -9.37
N LEU A 310 -2.16 -56.41 -8.97
CA LEU A 310 -0.93 -55.67 -8.77
C LEU A 310 -0.22 -56.09 -7.47
N SER A 311 -0.93 -56.22 -6.36
CA SER A 311 -0.33 -56.55 -5.06
C SER A 311 0.24 -57.97 -4.99
N ASP A 312 -0.37 -58.94 -5.67
CA ASP A 312 0.14 -60.30 -5.84
C ASP A 312 1.46 -60.31 -6.65
N GLN A 313 1.71 -59.27 -7.45
CA GLN A 313 2.96 -59.05 -8.17
C GLN A 313 3.93 -58.14 -7.40
N GLY A 314 3.61 -57.75 -6.16
CA GLY A 314 4.41 -56.82 -5.37
C GLY A 314 4.36 -55.37 -5.87
N LEU A 315 3.35 -55.02 -6.67
CA LEU A 315 3.13 -53.68 -7.21
C LEU A 315 1.98 -52.98 -6.48
N THR A 316 1.99 -51.64 -6.49
CA THR A 316 0.84 -50.83 -6.09
C THR A 316 0.72 -49.62 -7.00
N LEU A 317 -0.50 -49.38 -7.47
CA LEU A 317 -0.83 -48.17 -8.21
C LEU A 317 -1.30 -47.08 -7.24
N GLN A 318 -0.80 -45.87 -7.44
CA GLN A 318 -1.26 -44.66 -6.74
C GLN A 318 -1.77 -43.64 -7.77
N LEU A 319 -2.98 -43.13 -7.54
CA LEU A 319 -3.64 -42.16 -8.40
C LEU A 319 -3.90 -40.85 -7.66
N SER A 320 -3.41 -39.74 -8.21
CA SER A 320 -3.75 -38.39 -7.75
C SER A 320 -5.23 -38.11 -8.00
N PHE A 321 -5.98 -37.69 -6.96
CA PHE A 321 -7.42 -37.44 -7.09
C PHE A 321 -7.90 -36.14 -6.45
N LEU A 322 -7.14 -35.60 -5.48
CA LEU A 322 -7.51 -34.42 -4.71
C LEU A 322 -6.40 -33.36 -4.80
N PRO A 323 -6.26 -32.66 -5.95
CA PRO A 323 -5.32 -31.55 -6.06
C PRO A 323 -5.64 -30.45 -5.04
N THR A 324 -4.59 -29.91 -4.42
CA THR A 324 -4.74 -28.74 -3.54
C THR A 324 -4.76 -27.46 -4.36
N LEU A 325 -5.51 -26.48 -3.88
CA LEU A 325 -5.58 -25.14 -4.45
C LEU A 325 -4.75 -24.17 -3.60
N PRO A 326 -4.32 -23.04 -4.19
CA PRO A 326 -3.66 -21.97 -3.45
C PRO A 326 -4.53 -21.39 -2.34
N LEU A 327 -3.89 -20.75 -1.38
CA LEU A 327 -4.57 -20.00 -0.32
C LEU A 327 -5.30 -18.74 -0.84
N ASN A 328 -4.94 -18.24 -2.02
CA ASN A 328 -5.66 -17.16 -2.69
C ASN A 328 -6.96 -17.69 -3.30
N ASP A 329 -8.11 -17.24 -2.80
CA ASP A 329 -9.42 -17.70 -3.26
C ASP A 329 -9.69 -17.45 -4.74
N ASN A 330 -9.06 -16.42 -5.32
CA ASN A 330 -9.19 -16.07 -6.73
C ASN A 330 -8.33 -16.93 -7.65
N ASP A 331 -7.42 -17.72 -7.09
CA ASP A 331 -6.50 -18.56 -7.84
C ASP A 331 -6.99 -20.02 -7.79
N MET A 332 -7.47 -20.48 -8.93
CA MET A 332 -8.04 -21.83 -9.11
C MET A 332 -7.08 -22.81 -9.75
N VAL A 333 -5.87 -22.37 -10.12
CA VAL A 333 -4.86 -23.26 -10.70
C VAL A 333 -4.32 -24.16 -9.59
N PRO A 334 -4.49 -25.50 -9.69
CA PRO A 334 -3.99 -26.42 -8.68
C PRO A 334 -2.50 -26.29 -8.42
N ASN A 335 -2.10 -26.47 -7.16
CA ASN A 335 -0.72 -26.36 -6.71
C ASN A 335 0.20 -27.41 -7.34
N GLU A 336 -0.34 -28.53 -7.82
CA GLU A 336 0.40 -29.54 -8.58
C GLU A 336 0.84 -29.07 -9.98
N TYR A 337 0.27 -27.97 -10.49
CA TYR A 337 0.66 -27.35 -11.74
C TYR A 337 1.47 -26.07 -11.53
N LYS A 338 1.90 -25.81 -10.29
CA LYS A 338 2.64 -24.60 -9.91
C LYS A 338 4.06 -24.94 -9.49
N ILE A 339 4.93 -24.01 -9.82
CA ILE A 339 6.31 -24.01 -9.35
C ILE A 339 6.35 -23.14 -8.10
N TYR A 340 6.76 -23.74 -6.99
CA TYR A 340 6.97 -23.04 -5.72
C TYR A 340 8.45 -22.77 -5.55
N GLU A 341 8.88 -21.56 -5.87
CA GLU A 341 10.28 -21.19 -5.78
C GLU A 341 10.71 -21.10 -4.29
N PRO A 342 11.81 -21.78 -3.89
CA PRO A 342 12.36 -21.61 -2.55
C PRO A 342 12.92 -20.20 -2.37
N TYR A 343 13.09 -19.80 -1.12
CA TYR A 343 13.83 -18.57 -0.80
C TYR A 343 15.30 -18.67 -1.24
N ASP A 344 15.89 -19.86 -1.11
CA ASP A 344 17.30 -20.08 -1.41
C ASP A 344 17.60 -21.51 -1.87
N TYR A 345 18.76 -21.66 -2.51
CA TYR A 345 19.35 -22.94 -2.84
C TYR A 345 20.68 -23.08 -2.10
N ILE A 346 20.89 -24.22 -1.45
CA ILE A 346 22.16 -24.52 -0.81
C ILE A 346 22.86 -25.68 -1.52
N GLU A 347 24.16 -25.47 -1.79
CA GLU A 347 25.04 -26.48 -2.40
C GLU A 347 25.45 -27.53 -1.36
N ILE A 348 24.50 -28.40 -1.01
CA ILE A 348 24.72 -29.63 -0.26
C ILE A 348 23.99 -30.75 -1.02
N ASP A 349 24.69 -31.84 -1.30
CA ASP A 349 24.18 -32.92 -2.15
C ASP A 349 23.18 -33.82 -1.41
N ASP A 350 23.54 -34.28 -0.20
CA ASP A 350 22.77 -35.26 0.55
C ASP A 350 22.61 -34.86 2.02
N PHE A 351 21.55 -35.38 2.65
CA PHE A 351 21.33 -35.26 4.09
C PHE A 351 21.35 -36.63 4.76
N TYR A 352 22.06 -36.73 5.88
CA TYR A 352 22.13 -37.90 6.74
C TYR A 352 21.93 -37.46 8.20
N GLU A 353 21.33 -38.33 9.01
CA GLU A 353 21.08 -38.11 10.45
C GLU A 353 22.36 -38.30 11.30
N ASP A 354 23.47 -37.68 10.88
CA ASP A 354 24.75 -37.67 11.60
C ASP A 354 25.18 -36.24 11.96
N ALA A 355 26.05 -36.13 12.97
CA ALA A 355 26.48 -34.84 13.51
C ALA A 355 27.21 -33.96 12.48
N GLN A 356 28.02 -34.54 11.60
CA GLN A 356 28.79 -33.79 10.61
C GLN A 356 27.85 -33.19 9.55
N THR A 357 26.89 -33.98 9.06
CA THR A 357 25.93 -33.52 8.08
C THR A 357 25.02 -32.45 8.67
N VAL A 358 24.47 -32.66 9.88
CA VAL A 358 23.65 -31.64 10.56
C VAL A 358 24.42 -30.34 10.78
N ASP A 359 25.68 -30.39 11.21
CA ASP A 359 26.49 -29.18 11.42
C ASP A 359 26.71 -28.38 10.12
N LYS A 360 26.88 -29.04 8.96
CA LYS A 360 26.95 -28.36 7.64
C LYS A 360 25.67 -27.62 7.30
N PHE A 361 24.51 -28.23 7.57
CA PHE A 361 23.24 -27.55 7.34
C PHE A 361 22.99 -26.43 8.35
N LEU A 362 23.39 -26.58 9.61
CA LEU A 362 23.30 -25.49 10.60
C LEU A 362 24.17 -24.30 10.20
N GLU A 363 25.33 -24.52 9.59
CA GLU A 363 26.12 -23.44 8.99
C GLU A 363 25.32 -22.64 7.95
N LYS A 364 24.64 -23.34 7.04
CA LYS A 364 23.77 -22.72 6.02
C LYS A 364 22.56 -22.03 6.65
N ALA A 365 21.94 -22.63 7.67
CA ALA A 365 20.81 -22.04 8.38
C ALA A 365 21.19 -20.70 9.02
N VAL A 366 22.36 -20.60 9.66
CA VAL A 366 22.87 -19.34 10.23
C VAL A 366 22.99 -18.26 9.16
N MET A 367 23.55 -18.61 7.99
CA MET A 367 23.69 -17.66 6.88
C MET A 367 22.32 -17.20 6.34
N LEU A 368 21.37 -18.12 6.20
CA LEU A 368 20.01 -17.80 5.75
C LEU A 368 19.28 -16.90 6.77
N MET A 369 19.29 -17.26 8.06
CA MET A 369 18.68 -16.43 9.11
C MET A 369 19.27 -15.01 9.14
N LYS A 370 20.57 -14.86 8.89
CA LYS A 370 21.22 -13.55 8.76
C LYS A 370 20.77 -12.82 7.49
N LYS A 371 20.73 -13.50 6.34
CA LYS A 371 20.29 -12.93 5.04
C LYS A 371 18.85 -12.42 5.09
N TYR A 372 17.97 -13.18 5.74
CA TYR A 372 16.53 -12.89 5.87
C TYR A 372 16.16 -12.31 7.24
N SER A 373 17.13 -11.72 7.96
CA SER A 373 16.83 -11.03 9.21
C SER A 373 15.85 -9.88 8.98
N PRO A 374 14.96 -9.60 9.95
CA PRO A 374 13.86 -8.66 9.75
C PRO A 374 14.41 -7.27 9.49
N SER A 375 13.92 -6.61 8.44
CA SER A 375 14.20 -5.20 8.18
C SER A 375 13.50 -4.26 9.17
N CYS A 376 12.47 -4.78 9.86
CA CYS A 376 11.64 -4.04 10.80
C CYS A 376 11.03 -4.95 11.87
N VAL A 377 10.47 -4.32 12.91
CA VAL A 377 9.71 -5.01 13.97
C VAL A 377 8.23 -5.00 13.61
N ASP A 378 7.56 -6.16 13.70
CA ASP A 378 6.14 -6.27 13.39
C ASP A 378 5.30 -5.23 14.13
N GLY A 379 4.39 -4.60 13.39
CA GLY A 379 3.55 -3.53 13.90
C GLY A 379 4.17 -2.13 13.85
N THR A 380 5.47 -1.99 13.63
CA THR A 380 6.08 -0.65 13.41
C THR A 380 5.58 -0.04 12.11
N LEU A 381 5.40 1.28 12.14
CA LEU A 381 4.97 2.06 10.99
C LEU A 381 6.17 2.85 10.45
N THR A 382 6.39 2.79 9.15
CA THR A 382 7.33 3.68 8.47
C THR A 382 6.59 4.50 7.43
N GLN A 383 6.93 5.79 7.30
CA GLN A 383 6.39 6.62 6.23
C GLN A 383 6.89 6.08 4.89
N ASN A 384 5.98 5.95 3.92
CA ASN A 384 6.35 5.55 2.57
C ASN A 384 5.75 6.50 1.54
N SER A 385 6.60 7.15 0.76
CA SER A 385 6.21 8.10 -0.28
C SER A 385 5.46 7.44 -1.44
N THR A 386 5.56 6.12 -1.63
CA THR A 386 4.83 5.40 -2.68
C THR A 386 3.34 5.24 -2.39
N CYS A 387 2.90 5.49 -1.15
CA CYS A 387 1.49 5.46 -0.80
C CYS A 387 0.72 6.60 -1.48
N LYS A 388 -0.20 6.24 -2.38
CA LYS A 388 -0.99 7.20 -3.18
C LYS A 388 -1.92 8.08 -2.34
N GLN A 389 -2.23 7.65 -1.12
CA GLN A 389 -3.07 8.36 -0.16
C GLN A 389 -2.35 9.50 0.56
N ASN A 390 -1.01 9.60 0.44
CA ASN A 390 -0.28 10.75 0.95
C ASN A 390 -0.82 12.05 0.33
N SER A 391 -1.04 13.05 1.18
CA SER A 391 -1.52 14.36 0.76
C SER A 391 -0.88 15.46 1.61
N ILE A 392 -1.22 16.71 1.33
CA ILE A 392 -0.77 17.85 2.14
C ILE A 392 -1.21 17.73 3.62
N SER A 393 -2.34 17.06 3.88
CA SER A 393 -2.95 16.93 5.20
C SER A 393 -2.68 15.59 5.88
N GLU A 394 -2.35 14.55 5.12
CA GLU A 394 -2.25 13.17 5.61
C GLU A 394 -0.92 12.51 5.26
N ILE A 395 -0.32 11.89 6.27
CA ILE A 395 0.88 11.07 6.11
C ILE A 395 0.47 9.60 6.25
N TRP A 396 0.68 8.87 5.17
CA TRP A 396 0.48 7.44 5.06
C TRP A 396 1.84 6.74 4.97
N GLY A 397 1.84 5.45 5.30
CA GLY A 397 3.03 4.64 5.17
C GLY A 397 2.69 3.17 5.30
N ILE A 398 3.66 2.35 5.66
CA ILE A 398 3.52 0.91 5.65
C ILE A 398 3.74 0.36 7.04
N LYS A 399 2.89 -0.57 7.44
CA LYS A 399 3.03 -1.35 8.66
C LYS A 399 3.90 -2.56 8.39
N CYS A 400 4.90 -2.77 9.24
CA CYS A 400 5.72 -3.97 9.20
C CYS A 400 4.84 -5.20 9.49
N VAL A 401 4.86 -6.19 8.60
CA VAL A 401 4.18 -7.47 8.72
C VAL A 401 5.17 -8.58 8.39
N ASN A 402 5.35 -9.51 9.32
CA ASN A 402 6.34 -10.58 9.24
C ASN A 402 7.74 -10.04 8.86
N GLY A 403 8.22 -9.03 9.58
CA GLY A 403 9.58 -8.49 9.46
C GLY A 403 9.89 -7.67 8.20
N GLU A 404 8.88 -7.38 7.38
CA GLU A 404 9.00 -6.59 6.15
C GLU A 404 7.92 -5.52 6.03
N TYR A 405 8.21 -4.50 5.24
CA TYR A 405 7.25 -3.47 4.84
C TYR A 405 6.59 -3.84 3.50
N PRO A 406 5.40 -4.50 3.49
CA PRO A 406 4.70 -4.85 2.26
C PRO A 406 4.28 -3.60 1.49
N VAL A 407 4.92 -3.36 0.34
CA VAL A 407 4.85 -2.13 -0.46
C VAL A 407 3.42 -1.69 -0.81
N ASN A 408 2.48 -2.65 -0.89
CA ASN A 408 1.10 -2.42 -1.31
C ASN A 408 0.10 -2.21 -0.14
N ASN A 409 0.55 -2.26 1.11
CA ASN A 409 -0.33 -2.17 2.28
C ASN A 409 -0.17 -0.83 3.01
N CYS A 410 -0.71 0.22 2.39
CA CYS A 410 -0.65 1.58 2.92
C CYS A 410 -1.66 1.79 4.05
N VAL A 411 -1.17 2.30 5.17
CA VAL A 411 -1.93 2.60 6.38
C VAL A 411 -1.73 4.05 6.82
N PHE A 412 -2.77 4.65 7.39
CA PHE A 412 -2.71 6.00 7.92
C PHE A 412 -1.79 6.04 9.14
N ILE A 413 -0.84 6.98 9.18
CA ILE A 413 0.07 7.16 10.31
C ILE A 413 -0.38 8.35 11.16
N LYS A 414 -0.46 9.53 10.55
CA LYS A 414 -0.81 10.77 11.26
C LYS A 414 -1.26 11.86 10.29
N CYS A 415 -1.92 12.87 10.84
CA CYS A 415 -2.10 14.13 10.14
C CYS A 415 -0.76 14.85 10.02
N ASN A 416 -0.56 15.57 8.92
CA ASN A 416 0.61 16.40 8.72
C ASN A 416 0.61 17.58 9.72
N ASN A 417 1.76 18.19 9.95
CA ASN A 417 1.88 19.29 10.93
C ASN A 417 0.89 20.42 10.59
N GLY A 418 0.11 20.86 11.59
CA GLY A 418 -0.94 21.87 11.43
C GLY A 418 -2.34 21.32 11.14
N TYR A 419 -2.47 20.01 10.94
CA TYR A 419 -3.76 19.33 10.73
C TYR A 419 -4.15 18.47 11.95
N ILE A 420 -5.45 18.38 12.20
CA ILE A 420 -6.08 17.60 13.29
C ILE A 420 -6.98 16.52 12.67
N ARG A 421 -7.02 15.34 13.29
CA ARG A 421 -7.85 14.21 12.85
C ARG A 421 -9.30 14.40 13.28
N ASP A 422 -10.21 14.41 12.31
CA ASP A 422 -11.63 14.23 12.54
C ASP A 422 -11.91 12.72 12.70
N SER A 423 -12.15 12.28 13.93
CA SER A 423 -12.34 10.85 14.23
C SER A 423 -13.67 10.30 13.70
N ALA A 424 -14.67 11.16 13.47
CA ALA A 424 -15.97 10.74 12.95
C ALA A 424 -15.93 10.51 11.43
N ASN A 425 -15.21 11.37 10.70
CA ASN A 425 -15.15 11.34 9.24
C ASN A 425 -13.85 10.72 8.69
N ASN A 426 -12.91 10.35 9.56
CA ASN A 426 -11.62 9.76 9.18
C ASN A 426 -10.79 10.63 8.19
N ILE A 427 -10.78 11.95 8.40
CA ILE A 427 -10.02 12.91 7.58
C ILE A 427 -9.19 13.88 8.43
N CYS A 428 -8.09 14.39 7.89
CA CYS A 428 -7.30 15.45 8.53
C CYS A 428 -7.68 16.85 8.02
N PHE A 429 -7.88 17.82 8.91
CA PHE A 429 -8.26 19.20 8.57
C PHE A 429 -7.45 20.24 9.37
N ILE A 430 -7.34 21.46 8.85
CA ILE A 430 -6.64 22.57 9.53
C ILE A 430 -7.50 23.07 10.69
N LYS A 431 -6.88 23.22 11.87
CA LYS A 431 -7.54 23.82 13.04
C LYS A 431 -7.99 25.25 12.71
N GLN A 432 -9.30 25.51 12.72
CA GLN A 432 -9.84 26.84 12.41
C GLN A 432 -9.99 27.71 13.66
N CYS A 433 -10.27 27.10 14.81
CA CYS A 433 -10.52 27.79 16.07
C CYS A 433 -10.28 26.85 17.26
N GLU A 434 -10.16 27.41 18.47
CA GLU A 434 -10.18 26.65 19.73
C GLU A 434 -11.62 26.41 20.17
N ASN A 435 -11.94 25.20 20.65
CA ASN A 435 -13.22 24.93 21.29
C ASN A 435 -13.43 25.91 22.46
N THR A 436 -14.41 26.81 22.31
CA THR A 436 -14.77 27.79 23.33
C THR A 436 -16.27 27.97 23.36
N ASP A 437 -16.81 28.19 24.55
CA ASP A 437 -18.22 28.58 24.72
C ASP A 437 -18.48 30.03 24.29
N LYS A 438 -17.42 30.80 24.01
CA LYS A 438 -17.47 32.19 23.59
C LYS A 438 -17.92 32.28 22.14
N VAL A 439 -19.00 33.02 21.91
CA VAL A 439 -19.49 33.36 20.57
C VAL A 439 -18.58 34.45 20.00
N ILE A 440 -17.94 34.17 18.87
CA ILE A 440 -17.06 35.12 18.17
C ILE A 440 -17.83 35.71 17.00
N GLU A 441 -17.86 37.04 16.88
CA GLU A 441 -18.49 37.73 15.76
C GLU A 441 -17.91 37.23 14.42
N ASN A 442 -18.76 36.81 13.48
CA ASN A 442 -18.33 36.24 12.21
C ASN A 442 -19.19 36.74 11.05
N SER A 443 -18.53 37.29 10.03
CA SER A 443 -19.16 37.89 8.85
C SER A 443 -19.83 36.88 7.91
N GLN A 444 -19.57 35.59 8.06
CA GLN A 444 -20.16 34.53 7.23
C GLN A 444 -21.55 34.09 7.70
N CYS A 445 -22.07 34.67 8.79
CA CYS A 445 -23.41 34.36 9.28
C CYS A 445 -24.52 34.87 8.32
N PRO A 446 -25.47 34.03 7.88
CA PRO A 446 -26.46 34.38 6.84
C PRO A 446 -27.52 35.46 7.15
N LYS A 447 -27.30 36.38 8.10
CA LYS A 447 -28.24 37.47 8.43
C LYS A 447 -27.51 38.80 8.69
N THR A 448 -26.64 39.21 7.78
CA THR A 448 -26.02 40.54 7.84
C THR A 448 -27.01 41.62 7.39
N SER A 449 -27.94 42.00 8.25
CA SER A 449 -28.51 43.35 8.16
C SER A 449 -27.43 44.36 8.55
N THR A 450 -27.47 45.57 8.00
CA THR A 450 -26.47 46.62 8.27
C THR A 450 -26.44 47.06 9.75
N GLY A 451 -27.49 46.73 10.52
CA GLY A 451 -27.66 47.10 11.92
C GLY A 451 -27.32 46.02 12.95
N GLU A 452 -27.06 44.77 12.55
CA GLU A 452 -26.89 43.64 13.48
C GLU A 452 -25.47 43.04 13.48
N SER A 453 -25.05 42.55 14.65
CA SER A 453 -23.83 41.75 14.84
C SER A 453 -24.21 40.33 15.27
N TRP A 454 -23.68 39.36 14.54
CA TRP A 454 -23.91 37.92 14.72
C TRP A 454 -22.57 37.20 14.87
N GLY A 455 -22.53 36.13 15.65
CA GLY A 455 -21.34 35.33 15.81
C GLY A 455 -21.62 33.83 15.83
N ILE A 456 -20.54 33.06 15.86
CA ILE A 456 -20.57 31.60 15.84
C ILE A 456 -19.78 31.03 17.00
N LYS A 457 -20.13 29.80 17.39
CA LYS A 457 -19.33 29.01 18.32
C LYS A 457 -18.36 28.14 17.55
N CYS A 458 -17.22 27.87 18.17
CA CYS A 458 -16.29 26.86 17.70
C CYS A 458 -16.67 25.50 18.30
N VAL A 459 -17.04 24.55 17.44
CA VAL A 459 -17.40 23.19 17.85
C VAL A 459 -16.45 22.22 17.18
N ASN A 460 -15.79 21.36 17.96
CA ASN A 460 -14.77 20.42 17.48
C ASN A 460 -13.66 21.06 16.62
N ASN A 461 -13.22 22.27 17.02
CA ASN A 461 -12.21 23.08 16.33
C ASN A 461 -12.59 23.52 14.90
N LYS A 462 -13.89 23.48 14.57
CA LYS A 462 -14.49 23.98 13.33
C LYS A 462 -15.50 25.09 13.63
N LEU A 463 -15.61 26.04 12.71
CA LEU A 463 -16.62 27.09 12.77
C LEU A 463 -17.99 26.53 12.36
N ASP A 464 -18.96 26.54 13.28
CA ASP A 464 -20.33 26.07 13.01
C ASP A 464 -21.17 27.18 12.37
N ILE A 465 -20.98 27.39 11.06
CA ILE A 465 -21.65 28.46 10.29
C ILE A 465 -23.16 28.21 10.17
N SER A 466 -23.62 26.97 10.38
CA SER A 466 -25.05 26.61 10.42
C SER A 466 -25.79 27.16 11.64
N ASN A 467 -25.09 27.44 12.75
CA ASN A 467 -25.69 27.83 14.03
C ASN A 467 -25.21 29.22 14.50
N CYS A 468 -25.53 30.24 13.71
CA CYS A 468 -25.25 31.65 14.06
C CYS A 468 -26.12 32.16 15.21
N ILE A 469 -25.50 32.90 16.13
CA ILE A 469 -26.08 33.44 17.36
C ILE A 469 -26.02 34.97 17.31
N PHE A 470 -27.15 35.63 17.61
CA PHE A 470 -27.21 37.09 17.69
C PHE A 470 -26.38 37.60 18.88
N ILE A 471 -25.57 38.64 18.66
CA ILE A 471 -24.75 39.27 19.71
C ILE A 471 -25.39 40.59 20.16
N THR A 472 -25.50 41.57 19.26
CA THR A 472 -25.96 42.93 19.59
C THR A 472 -26.30 43.76 18.34
N CYS A 473 -26.90 44.94 18.53
CA CYS A 473 -27.05 45.95 17.50
C CYS A 473 -25.78 46.80 17.33
N LYS A 474 -25.47 47.15 16.08
CA LYS A 474 -24.33 48.01 15.72
C LYS A 474 -24.58 49.47 16.12
N ILE A 475 -23.49 50.21 16.33
CA ILE A 475 -23.52 51.63 16.74
C ILE A 475 -24.36 52.46 15.76
N GLY A 476 -25.25 53.29 16.29
CA GLY A 476 -26.19 54.10 15.51
C GLY A 476 -27.51 53.39 15.20
N TYR A 477 -27.67 52.14 15.64
CA TYR A 477 -28.90 51.36 15.58
C TYR A 477 -29.37 50.95 16.99
N THR A 478 -30.68 50.79 17.18
CA THR A 478 -31.28 50.39 18.46
C THR A 478 -32.21 49.18 18.26
N LEU A 479 -32.16 48.20 19.18
CA LEU A 479 -32.97 46.98 19.09
C LEU A 479 -34.44 47.32 19.33
N ASN A 480 -35.28 47.08 18.33
CA ASN A 480 -36.72 47.20 18.48
C ASN A 480 -37.24 45.95 19.20
N SER A 481 -37.68 46.13 20.44
CA SER A 481 -38.10 45.03 21.33
C SER A 481 -39.35 44.28 20.86
N LYS A 482 -40.10 44.81 19.88
CA LYS A 482 -41.28 44.14 19.30
C LYS A 482 -40.95 43.27 18.10
N THR A 483 -39.98 43.68 17.27
CA THR A 483 -39.63 42.99 16.02
C THR A 483 -38.38 42.15 16.14
N GLY A 484 -37.53 42.41 17.15
CA GLY A 484 -36.25 41.72 17.34
C GLY A 484 -35.15 42.14 16.35
N VAL A 485 -35.29 43.30 15.70
CA VAL A 485 -34.38 43.81 14.65
C VAL A 485 -33.84 45.21 15.04
N CYS A 486 -32.65 45.57 14.56
CA CYS A 486 -31.98 46.85 14.86
C CYS A 486 -32.30 47.98 13.84
N GLU A 487 -32.63 49.21 14.30
CA GLU A 487 -33.07 50.37 13.47
C GLU A 487 -32.24 51.67 13.69
N LYS A 488 -31.98 52.49 12.64
CA LYS A 488 -30.97 53.60 12.57
C LYS A 488 -31.44 54.99 13.07
N ASN A 489 -30.54 55.79 13.67
CA ASN A 489 -30.77 57.16 14.18
C ASN A 489 -30.23 58.30 13.24
N GLU A 490 -30.95 59.42 12.96
CA GLU A 490 -30.55 60.52 12.01
C GLU A 490 -30.41 61.96 12.62
N LYS A 491 -29.51 62.84 12.07
CA LYS A 491 -29.32 64.32 12.36
C LYS A 491 -28.75 65.17 11.15
N PRO A 492 -28.89 66.54 11.09
CA PRO A 492 -28.82 67.43 9.87
C PRO A 492 -27.48 68.15 9.49
N LYS A 493 -27.42 68.88 8.33
CA LYS A 493 -26.22 69.24 7.47
C LYS A 493 -25.76 70.75 7.47
N PRO A 494 -24.43 71.10 7.34
CA PRO A 494 -23.85 72.49 7.43
C PRO A 494 -23.56 73.29 6.11
N GLU A 495 -23.32 74.63 6.21
CA GLU A 495 -23.26 75.66 5.11
C GLU A 495 -21.89 75.97 4.45
N CYS A 496 -20.73 75.88 5.12
CA CYS A 496 -19.39 75.95 4.47
C CYS A 496 -18.39 74.94 5.08
N LYS A 497 -17.24 74.74 4.42
CA LYS A 497 -16.18 73.87 4.94
C LYS A 497 -15.15 74.70 5.73
N ASN A 498 -14.78 74.24 6.92
CA ASN A 498 -13.77 74.92 7.75
C ASN A 498 -12.47 75.13 6.97
N GLY A 499 -11.95 76.35 7.01
CA GLY A 499 -10.73 76.78 6.32
C GLY A 499 -10.94 77.39 4.93
N GLU A 500 -12.14 77.31 4.37
CA GLU A 500 -12.49 77.98 3.11
C GLU A 500 -12.46 79.51 3.32
N THR A 501 -11.86 80.29 2.42
CA THR A 501 -11.73 81.75 2.57
C THR A 501 -12.55 82.51 1.52
N LYS A 502 -13.21 83.61 1.92
CA LYS A 502 -13.98 84.47 1.03
C LYS A 502 -13.56 85.93 1.23
N VAL A 503 -13.24 86.62 0.13
CA VAL A 503 -12.89 88.05 0.15
C VAL A 503 -14.08 88.84 0.69
N ASP A 504 -13.87 89.57 1.78
CA ASP A 504 -14.90 90.39 2.45
C ASP A 504 -14.32 91.77 2.75
N ILE A 505 -15.03 92.81 2.31
CA ILE A 505 -14.67 94.22 2.46
C ILE A 505 -14.60 94.65 3.94
N LYS A 506 -15.19 93.86 4.85
CA LYS A 506 -15.20 94.12 6.30
C LYS A 506 -13.94 93.63 7.04
N CYS A 507 -12.93 93.12 6.33
CA CYS A 507 -11.64 92.80 6.93
C CYS A 507 -10.86 94.10 7.19
N ASP A 508 -10.77 94.54 8.45
CA ASP A 508 -10.25 95.85 8.92
C ASP A 508 -8.78 96.20 8.53
N LYS A 509 -8.11 95.40 7.69
CA LYS A 509 -6.72 95.62 7.23
C LYS A 509 -6.56 95.84 5.72
N THR A 510 -7.65 95.91 4.94
CA THR A 510 -7.56 96.30 3.52
C THR A 510 -7.12 97.76 3.37
N SER A 511 -5.88 97.98 2.93
CA SER A 511 -5.31 99.31 2.64
C SER A 511 -5.34 99.63 1.13
N GLU A 512 -4.88 100.81 0.73
CA GLU A 512 -4.75 101.19 -0.69
C GLU A 512 -3.82 100.25 -1.48
N LYS A 513 -3.01 99.40 -0.83
CA LYS A 513 -2.01 98.54 -1.48
C LYS A 513 -2.27 97.02 -1.37
N GLU A 514 -3.21 96.57 -0.52
CA GLU A 514 -3.35 95.16 -0.13
C GLU A 514 -4.81 94.64 -0.16
N ILE A 515 -5.01 93.32 -0.38
CA ILE A 515 -6.32 92.63 -0.36
C ILE A 515 -6.31 91.48 0.68
N TRP A 516 -7.35 91.41 1.52
CA TRP A 516 -7.52 90.43 2.61
C TRP A 516 -8.88 89.67 2.51
N ALA A 517 -8.96 88.43 3.04
CA ALA A 517 -10.17 87.57 3.00
C ALA A 517 -10.50 86.91 4.36
N ALA A 518 -11.79 86.73 4.65
CA ALA A 518 -12.30 86.08 5.87
C ALA A 518 -12.32 84.55 5.76
N THR A 519 -12.19 83.83 6.89
CA THR A 519 -12.01 82.36 6.91
C THR A 519 -13.22 81.63 7.53
N CYS A 520 -13.68 80.52 6.93
CA CYS A 520 -14.78 79.69 7.44
C CYS A 520 -14.37 78.90 8.70
N VAL A 521 -15.13 79.09 9.78
CA VAL A 521 -14.97 78.42 11.07
C VAL A 521 -16.32 77.90 11.55
N ASN A 522 -16.36 76.61 11.86
CA ASN A 522 -17.54 75.80 12.20
C ASN A 522 -18.71 75.93 11.23
N GLY A 523 -18.40 75.93 9.93
CA GLY A 523 -19.40 75.95 8.87
C GLY A 523 -20.03 77.31 8.58
N LYS A 524 -19.45 78.42 9.08
CA LYS A 524 -19.77 79.82 8.71
C LYS A 524 -18.50 80.68 8.58
N PHE A 525 -18.49 81.68 7.70
CA PHE A 525 -17.35 82.60 7.52
C PHE A 525 -17.19 83.59 8.69
N ASP A 526 -15.97 83.71 9.23
CA ASP A 526 -15.60 84.57 10.36
C ASP A 526 -14.72 85.75 9.90
N ASN A 527 -15.28 86.95 9.93
CA ASN A 527 -14.67 88.19 9.43
C ASN A 527 -13.66 88.82 10.40
N THR A 528 -13.45 88.24 11.58
CA THR A 528 -12.38 88.65 12.50
C THR A 528 -11.05 87.95 12.19
N LYS A 529 -11.09 86.88 11.39
CA LYS A 529 -9.93 86.09 10.97
C LYS A 529 -9.62 86.30 9.50
N CYS A 530 -8.96 87.42 9.23
CA CYS A 530 -8.57 87.81 7.88
C CYS A 530 -7.16 87.34 7.53
N VAL A 531 -7.00 86.76 6.34
CA VAL A 531 -5.70 86.36 5.78
C VAL A 531 -5.36 87.23 4.57
N PHE A 532 -4.08 87.61 4.46
CA PHE A 532 -3.58 88.37 3.32
C PHE A 532 -3.67 87.49 2.07
N VAL A 533 -4.25 88.04 1.00
CA VAL A 533 -4.42 87.31 -0.26
C VAL A 533 -3.35 87.73 -1.26
N LYS A 534 -3.23 89.04 -1.52
CA LYS A 534 -2.29 89.59 -2.50
C LYS A 534 -2.19 91.12 -2.45
N CYS A 535 -1.11 91.65 -3.02
CA CYS A 535 -0.97 93.07 -3.36
C CYS A 535 -1.95 93.47 -4.48
N LYS A 536 -2.39 94.73 -4.48
CA LYS A 536 -3.15 95.29 -5.61
C LYS A 536 -2.23 95.46 -6.83
N PRO A 537 -2.77 95.36 -8.07
CA PRO A 537 -1.97 95.50 -9.29
C PRO A 537 -1.15 96.80 -9.31
N GLY A 538 0.13 96.72 -9.69
CA GLY A 538 1.10 97.83 -9.68
C GLY A 538 2.19 97.73 -8.60
N PHE A 539 2.01 96.85 -7.62
CA PHE A 539 2.98 96.60 -6.54
C PHE A 539 3.38 95.12 -6.49
N ASN A 540 4.66 94.82 -6.23
CA ASN A 540 5.17 93.47 -5.93
C ASN A 540 5.46 93.30 -4.43
N ILE A 541 5.36 92.06 -3.94
CA ILE A 541 5.74 91.69 -2.58
C ILE A 541 7.27 91.78 -2.46
N ILE A 542 7.76 92.52 -1.47
CA ILE A 542 9.16 92.50 -1.03
C ILE A 542 9.30 91.66 0.25
N ASP A 543 10.52 91.20 0.55
CA ASP A 543 10.89 90.10 1.47
C ASP A 543 10.33 90.11 2.91
N ASN A 544 9.54 91.12 3.30
CA ASN A 544 8.83 91.21 4.58
C ASN A 544 7.29 91.19 4.46
N GLY A 545 6.73 90.81 3.31
CA GLY A 545 5.27 90.64 3.11
C GLY A 545 4.50 91.93 2.82
N ASN A 546 5.18 93.07 2.62
CA ASN A 546 4.58 94.35 2.24
C ASN A 546 4.74 94.62 0.73
N CYS A 547 3.82 95.40 0.15
CA CYS A 547 3.77 95.69 -1.29
C CYS A 547 4.54 96.98 -1.69
N ALA A 548 5.44 96.92 -2.68
CA ALA A 548 6.23 98.06 -3.20
C ALA A 548 6.25 98.14 -4.75
N ASP A 549 6.54 99.33 -5.31
CA ASP A 549 6.48 99.61 -6.77
C ASP A 549 7.53 98.86 -7.60
N VAL A 550 7.18 98.46 -8.83
CA VAL A 550 8.04 97.67 -9.76
C VAL A 550 8.82 98.59 -10.74
N PRO A 551 10.13 98.38 -10.99
CA PRO A 551 10.94 99.22 -11.89
C PRO A 551 10.56 99.11 -13.39
N LYS A 552 10.66 100.23 -14.13
CA LYS A 552 10.26 100.40 -15.54
C LYS A 552 11.25 99.78 -16.56
N CYS A 553 10.76 99.13 -17.61
CA CYS A 553 11.57 98.55 -18.70
C CYS A 553 12.07 99.61 -19.71
N LYS A 554 13.07 99.29 -20.55
CA LYS A 554 13.61 100.21 -21.58
C LYS A 554 12.84 100.08 -22.90
N GLU A 555 12.43 101.20 -23.48
CA GLU A 555 11.59 101.25 -24.69
C GLU A 555 12.14 100.38 -25.83
N GLY A 556 11.28 99.56 -26.45
CA GLY A 556 11.66 98.67 -27.56
C GLY A 556 12.25 97.32 -27.16
N THR A 557 12.55 97.09 -25.87
CA THR A 557 12.95 95.76 -25.38
C THR A 557 11.77 94.79 -25.53
N ILE A 558 12.06 93.52 -25.82
CA ILE A 558 11.09 92.45 -25.99
C ILE A 558 11.17 91.45 -24.83
N LEU A 559 10.02 91.05 -24.31
CA LEU A 559 9.85 90.04 -23.25
C LEU A 559 9.15 88.81 -23.83
N GLU A 560 9.81 87.66 -23.78
CA GLU A 560 9.16 86.36 -24.02
C GLU A 560 8.33 85.98 -22.78
N THR A 561 7.02 85.83 -22.94
CA THR A 561 6.09 85.55 -21.83
C THR A 561 4.88 84.74 -22.32
N ASP A 562 4.30 83.93 -21.45
CA ASP A 562 3.02 83.25 -21.65
C ASP A 562 1.85 83.97 -20.94
N GLU A 563 2.11 85.14 -20.33
CA GLU A 563 1.13 85.92 -19.58
C GLU A 563 0.34 86.93 -20.45
N CYS A 564 0.58 86.98 -21.76
CA CYS A 564 -0.17 87.87 -22.64
C CYS A 564 -1.66 87.46 -22.70
N LYS A 565 -2.55 88.46 -22.76
CA LYS A 565 -4.00 88.25 -22.63
C LYS A 565 -4.60 87.34 -23.71
N ASN A 566 -3.94 87.23 -24.86
CA ASN A 566 -4.35 86.40 -26.00
C ASN A 566 -3.56 85.07 -26.11
N THR A 567 -2.72 84.73 -25.14
CA THR A 567 -1.93 83.48 -25.15
C THR A 567 -2.84 82.27 -24.97
N LYS A 568 -2.70 81.28 -25.87
CA LYS A 568 -3.35 79.96 -25.73
C LYS A 568 -2.40 78.94 -25.10
N GLU A 569 -2.95 77.87 -24.54
CA GLU A 569 -2.16 76.80 -23.92
C GLU A 569 -1.12 76.24 -24.91
N GLY A 570 0.15 76.22 -24.48
CA GLY A 570 1.27 75.79 -25.30
C GLY A 570 1.93 76.87 -26.17
N GLU A 571 1.49 78.13 -26.11
CA GLU A 571 2.12 79.26 -26.83
C GLU A 571 3.13 80.01 -25.92
N ILE A 572 4.21 80.53 -26.51
CA ILE A 572 5.05 81.60 -25.94
C ILE A 572 4.91 82.81 -26.86
N MET A 573 4.60 83.96 -26.25
CA MET A 573 4.37 85.22 -26.93
C MET A 573 5.52 86.20 -26.67
N ILE A 574 5.68 87.22 -27.51
CA ILE A 574 6.56 88.36 -27.25
C ILE A 574 5.71 89.61 -27.00
N SER A 575 5.99 90.29 -25.90
CA SER A 575 5.50 91.65 -25.61
C SER A 575 6.62 92.67 -25.80
N LYS A 576 6.32 93.82 -26.41
CA LYS A 576 7.25 94.95 -26.55
C LYS A 576 7.05 95.95 -25.41
N CYS A 577 8.14 96.45 -24.86
CA CYS A 577 8.12 97.53 -23.86
C CYS A 577 7.73 98.85 -24.54
N VAL A 578 6.57 99.39 -24.17
CA VAL A 578 6.02 100.67 -24.63
C VAL A 578 5.71 101.54 -23.41
N LYS A 579 6.26 102.75 -23.38
CA LYS A 579 6.24 103.74 -22.29
C LYS A 579 6.75 103.16 -20.96
N GLY A 580 7.81 102.37 -21.04
CA GLY A 580 8.46 101.76 -19.87
C GLY A 580 7.72 100.61 -19.19
N ILE A 581 6.69 100.04 -19.83
CA ILE A 581 5.96 98.85 -19.38
C ILE A 581 5.79 97.89 -20.57
N PHE A 582 5.96 96.58 -20.36
CA PHE A 582 5.67 95.58 -21.39
C PHE A 582 4.15 95.53 -21.65
N ASN A 583 3.75 95.82 -22.89
CA ASN A 583 2.34 95.82 -23.27
C ASN A 583 1.83 94.38 -23.44
N LEU A 584 1.28 93.79 -22.37
CA LEU A 584 0.77 92.41 -22.36
C LEU A 584 -0.59 92.24 -23.06
N ASP A 585 -1.22 93.34 -23.48
CA ASP A 585 -2.44 93.32 -24.29
C ASP A 585 -2.14 93.15 -25.80
N GLU A 586 -0.97 93.62 -26.27
CA GLU A 586 -0.53 93.52 -27.67
C GLU A 586 0.72 92.66 -27.79
N CYS A 587 0.53 91.34 -27.83
CA CYS A 587 1.62 90.40 -28.01
C CYS A 587 1.57 89.67 -29.34
N GLU A 588 2.75 89.43 -29.90
CA GLU A 588 2.96 88.68 -31.13
C GLU A 588 3.36 87.24 -30.78
N PHE A 589 2.82 86.27 -31.51
CA PHE A 589 3.19 84.86 -31.30
C PHE A 589 4.64 84.64 -31.69
N LEU A 590 5.43 84.02 -30.80
CA LEU A 590 6.82 83.71 -31.07
C LEU A 590 7.00 82.25 -31.48
N LYS A 591 6.62 81.33 -30.60
CA LYS A 591 6.84 79.90 -30.78
C LYS A 591 5.92 79.08 -29.88
N CYS A 592 5.79 77.80 -30.19
CA CYS A 592 5.18 76.85 -29.27
C CYS A 592 6.14 76.49 -28.13
N LYS A 593 5.60 76.20 -26.95
CA LYS A 593 6.30 75.56 -25.84
C LYS A 593 6.77 74.17 -26.25
N GLU A 594 7.86 73.70 -25.67
CA GLU A 594 8.40 72.37 -25.92
C GLU A 594 7.32 71.28 -25.71
N GLY A 595 7.20 70.34 -26.65
CA GLY A 595 6.14 69.33 -26.70
C GLY A 595 4.87 69.75 -27.46
N TYR A 596 4.81 70.95 -28.03
CA TYR A 596 3.76 71.41 -28.92
C TYR A 596 4.33 71.76 -30.29
N VAL A 597 3.62 71.37 -31.35
CA VAL A 597 3.94 71.68 -32.75
C VAL A 597 2.90 72.60 -33.36
N GLN A 598 3.36 73.50 -34.23
CA GLN A 598 2.52 74.46 -34.91
C GLN A 598 1.77 73.83 -36.08
N THR A 599 0.45 74.06 -36.17
CA THR A 599 -0.39 73.54 -37.26
C THR A 599 -1.12 74.69 -37.98
N GLU A 600 -1.54 74.47 -39.24
CA GLU A 600 -2.18 75.51 -40.05
C GLU A 600 -3.54 75.99 -39.52
N LYS A 601 -4.25 75.18 -38.70
CA LYS A 601 -5.59 75.53 -38.18
C LYS A 601 -5.59 76.01 -36.72
N ILE A 602 -4.59 75.62 -35.92
CA ILE A 602 -4.41 76.03 -34.52
C ILE A 602 -2.91 76.21 -34.27
N ARG A 603 -2.51 77.38 -33.75
CA ARG A 603 -1.10 77.81 -33.67
C ARG A 603 -0.17 76.87 -32.91
N CYS A 604 -0.60 76.21 -31.84
CA CYS A 604 0.20 75.20 -31.14
C CYS A 604 -0.68 74.02 -30.69
N VAL A 605 -0.27 72.80 -31.02
CA VAL A 605 -0.97 71.55 -30.67
C VAL A 605 0.04 70.55 -30.11
N LYS A 606 -0.30 69.87 -29.01
CA LYS A 606 0.60 68.94 -28.33
C LYS A 606 0.91 67.71 -29.20
N GLU A 607 2.19 67.41 -29.42
CA GLU A 607 2.64 66.35 -30.33
C GLU A 607 2.36 64.95 -29.74
N LYS A 608 1.72 64.05 -30.51
CA LYS A 608 1.58 62.62 -30.15
C LYS A 608 2.78 61.86 -30.71
N GLN A 609 3.56 61.21 -29.84
CA GLN A 609 4.63 60.30 -30.26
C GLN A 609 4.05 59.05 -30.94
N ASP A 610 4.40 58.84 -32.22
CA ASP A 610 4.42 57.53 -32.87
C ASP A 610 5.71 57.43 -33.69
N SER A 611 6.64 56.59 -33.22
CA SER A 611 7.89 56.24 -33.90
C SER A 611 8.10 54.73 -33.83
N SER A 612 7.93 54.11 -34.99
CA SER A 612 8.50 52.81 -35.35
C SER A 612 9.82 53.07 -36.10
N ASN A 613 10.83 52.22 -35.88
CA ASN A 613 12.01 52.14 -36.73
C ASN A 613 12.52 50.69 -36.74
N ASP A 614 12.76 50.18 -37.93
CA ASP A 614 13.11 48.82 -38.32
C ASP A 614 14.34 48.92 -39.25
N SER A 615 15.31 47.99 -39.21
CA SER A 615 16.19 47.68 -40.37
C SER A 615 17.14 46.47 -40.15
N GLN A 616 16.86 45.37 -40.87
CA GLN A 616 17.78 44.53 -41.68
C GLN A 616 18.95 43.75 -41.00
N ILE A 617 19.38 42.52 -41.35
CA ILE A 617 19.23 41.62 -42.52
C ILE A 617 19.91 40.22 -42.21
N TYR A 618 19.53 39.18 -42.98
CA TYR A 618 20.17 37.87 -43.30
C TYR A 618 20.13 36.65 -42.34
N SER A 619 19.51 35.59 -42.91
CA SER A 619 19.98 34.20 -43.05
C SER A 619 19.27 33.08 -42.26
N PHE A 620 18.51 32.31 -43.06
CA PHE A 620 18.50 30.84 -43.17
C PHE A 620 17.54 30.00 -42.30
N ILE A 621 16.71 29.23 -43.06
CA ILE A 621 16.08 27.93 -42.79
C ILE A 621 14.74 27.95 -42.03
N PHE A 622 13.69 27.19 -42.37
CA PHE A 622 13.11 26.55 -43.57
C PHE A 622 11.88 25.77 -43.03
N VAL A 623 10.88 25.53 -43.90
CA VAL A 623 9.79 24.52 -43.83
C VAL A 623 8.56 24.90 -42.95
N LEU A 624 7.36 25.22 -43.51
CA LEU A 624 6.27 24.35 -44.06
C LEU A 624 5.57 23.51 -42.94
N VAL A 625 4.25 23.32 -42.83
CA VAL A 625 3.18 23.05 -43.82
C VAL A 625 1.78 23.34 -43.22
N MET A 626 0.84 23.61 -44.12
CA MET A 626 -0.63 23.67 -44.03
C MET A 626 -1.39 22.41 -43.52
N ILE A 627 -2.67 22.68 -43.23
CA ILE A 627 -3.91 21.88 -43.30
C ILE A 627 -3.98 20.86 -44.47
N PHE A 628 -4.48 19.63 -44.24
CA PHE A 628 -5.65 18.96 -44.90
C PHE A 628 -5.72 17.43 -44.61
N PHE A 629 -6.93 16.95 -44.29
CA PHE A 629 -7.55 15.61 -44.42
C PHE A 629 -6.70 14.32 -44.62
N LEU A 630 -6.89 13.37 -43.70
CA LEU A 630 -7.41 12.01 -43.93
C LEU A 630 -7.99 11.44 -42.62
#